data_AF-A0A8B8ATV6-F1
#
_entry.id   AF-A0A8B8ATV6-F1
#
_cell.length_a   1.000
_cell.length_b   1.000
_cell.length_c   1.000
_cell.angle_alpha   90.00
_cell.angle_beta   90.00
_cell.angle_gamma   90.00
#
_symmetry.space_group_name_H-M   'P 1'
#
loop_
_entity.id
_entity.type
_entity.pdbx_description
1 polymer ?
#
loop_
_entity_poly.entity_id
_entity_poly.type
_entity_poly.pdbx_seq_one_letter_code
_entity_poly.pdbx_strand_id
1 'polypeptide(L)'
;MATPININTATYDLLKNIKNIGDKRAKKIIEIRDIKGRLTLEDLKIIPNIPSSIWDPLVEEGLVIVPSTLRKSQELETRTENVPNPNISQTNKELQQKIECLEREMLLKEQMIKERESLITEREKEIQEKDLTINTKQEELSLLQKSLKANREKDDKMFEEMSSMISMREHDMSEKMAVRERELDEQLQKFVEQKEKLRILEEKESAEREEIFRSRMREIAEREKELEKREKDLKQMKVEREHKEYISNINRLAPQNIYSNTSERGEDIRSHARTTHSPAPPKLSTYDGKTEWKPYYIQFNHITQKYMWNDREKLDRLIECLREKALKFFSSRPENVQKDFKLLCQKLRERFDKKDQPHIIRRQLQEIQQNTEETIEEFAERIEELSTEAYPDTPDFFRNTITIDAFLRGCTEKRAALVTLDKDPKTLDEAVQYLKGAITNQKLIMGSKRDVRRVTFEEGDNLNAEVTSKFS
;
A
#
# COMPACT_ATOMS: atom_id res chain seq x y z
N MET A 1 70.18 68.87 6.21
CA MET A 1 70.82 67.64 6.72
C MET A 1 69.74 66.58 6.83
N ALA A 2 69.81 65.52 6.01
CA ALA A 2 68.80 64.47 6.01
C ALA A 2 68.99 63.58 7.23
N THR A 3 67.91 63.22 7.91
CA THR A 3 67.96 62.27 9.04
C THR A 3 68.38 60.91 8.53
N PRO A 4 69.37 60.25 9.16
CA PRO A 4 69.84 58.95 8.71
C PRO A 4 68.72 57.90 8.80
N ILE A 5 68.49 57.17 7.71
CA ILE A 5 67.39 56.20 7.60
C ILE A 5 67.91 54.82 7.99
N ASN A 6 67.35 54.24 9.05
CA ASN A 6 67.69 52.88 9.46
C ASN A 6 66.90 51.85 8.64
N ILE A 7 67.59 51.04 7.83
CA ILE A 7 66.95 50.08 6.89
C ILE A 7 66.08 49.05 7.61
N ASN A 8 66.43 48.68 8.85
CA ASN A 8 65.72 47.67 9.61
C ASN A 8 64.42 48.19 10.22
N THR A 9 64.28 49.51 10.43
CA THR A 9 63.11 50.10 11.09
C THR A 9 62.35 51.09 10.22
N ALA A 10 62.88 51.45 9.06
CA ALA A 10 62.25 52.41 8.15
C ALA A 10 60.94 51.86 7.55
N THR A 11 59.97 52.76 7.40
CA THR A 11 58.72 52.50 6.68
C THR A 11 58.95 52.58 5.17
N TYR A 12 58.00 52.06 4.39
CA TYR A 12 58.05 52.06 2.92
C TYR A 12 58.30 53.45 2.34
N ASP A 13 57.61 54.47 2.85
CA ASP A 13 57.72 55.84 2.36
C ASP A 13 59.11 56.46 2.63
N LEU A 14 59.75 56.08 3.74
CA LEU A 14 61.11 56.50 4.05
C LEU A 14 62.14 55.80 3.15
N LEU A 15 61.97 54.50 2.89
CA LEU A 15 62.86 53.73 2.02
C LEU A 15 62.75 54.15 0.54
N LYS A 16 61.55 54.51 0.09
CA LYS A 16 61.29 55.00 -1.27
C LYS A 16 62.07 56.29 -1.57
N ASN A 17 62.21 57.16 -0.58
CA ASN A 17 62.85 58.46 -0.71
C ASN A 17 64.38 58.41 -0.66
N ILE A 18 64.98 57.23 -0.44
CA ILE A 18 66.42 57.05 -0.55
C ILE A 18 66.83 57.15 -2.03
N LYS A 19 67.87 57.95 -2.29
CA LYS A 19 68.43 58.18 -3.62
C LYS A 19 68.73 56.84 -4.30
N ASN A 20 68.22 56.66 -5.52
CA ASN A 20 68.39 55.46 -6.36
C ASN A 20 67.73 54.15 -5.85
N ILE A 21 66.86 54.18 -4.84
CA ILE A 21 66.06 53.01 -4.41
C ILE A 21 64.71 53.01 -5.14
N GLY A 22 63.85 54.01 -4.89
CA GLY A 22 62.53 54.10 -5.51
C GLY A 22 61.55 52.97 -5.13
N ASP A 23 60.35 53.00 -5.71
CA ASP A 23 59.21 52.19 -5.27
C ASP A 23 59.45 50.68 -5.28
N LYS A 24 60.00 50.14 -6.37
CA LYS A 24 60.14 48.69 -6.57
C LYS A 24 61.18 48.09 -5.62
N ARG A 25 62.29 48.81 -5.40
CA ARG A 25 63.38 48.34 -4.53
C ARG A 25 63.00 48.47 -3.06
N ALA A 26 62.29 49.55 -2.67
CA ALA A 26 61.77 49.70 -1.31
C ALA A 26 60.84 48.55 -0.90
N LYS A 27 59.94 48.08 -1.79
CA LYS A 27 59.09 46.90 -1.52
C LYS A 27 59.92 45.64 -1.33
N LYS A 28 60.94 45.43 -2.16
CA LYS A 28 61.81 44.24 -2.07
C LYS A 28 62.62 44.20 -0.78
N ILE A 29 63.11 45.36 -0.33
CA ILE A 29 63.84 45.48 0.95
C ILE A 29 62.91 45.08 2.12
N ILE A 30 61.66 45.52 2.12
CA ILE A 30 60.67 45.13 3.14
C ILE A 30 60.36 43.64 3.07
N GLU A 31 60.13 43.09 1.88
CA GLU A 31 59.84 41.65 1.70
C GLU A 31 60.98 40.77 2.26
N ILE A 32 62.24 41.14 1.98
CA ILE A 32 63.40 40.41 2.49
C ILE A 32 63.57 40.64 4.00
N ARG A 33 63.27 41.85 4.49
CA ARG A 33 63.24 42.16 5.92
C ARG A 33 62.20 41.32 6.66
N ASP A 34 61.01 41.13 6.10
CA ASP A 34 59.94 40.37 6.76
C ASP A 34 60.27 38.87 6.80
N ILE A 35 61.05 38.36 5.83
CA ILE A 35 61.52 36.97 5.79
C ILE A 35 62.74 36.74 6.71
N LYS A 36 63.75 37.61 6.64
CA LYS A 36 65.04 37.42 7.33
C LYS A 36 65.09 38.11 8.70
N GLY A 37 64.20 39.06 8.95
CA GLY A 37 64.23 39.95 10.11
C GLY A 37 65.26 41.07 9.94
N ARG A 38 66.45 40.90 10.54
CA ARG A 38 67.48 41.94 10.58
C ARG A 38 68.45 41.82 9.40
N LEU A 39 68.51 42.85 8.56
CA LEU A 39 69.38 42.96 7.39
C LEU A 39 70.71 43.64 7.75
N THR A 40 71.84 43.02 7.34
CA THR A 40 73.19 43.61 7.38
C THR A 40 73.57 44.26 6.04
N LEU A 41 74.73 44.91 5.97
CA LEU A 41 75.22 45.50 4.72
C LEU A 41 75.46 44.43 3.63
N GLU A 42 75.95 43.26 4.02
CA GLU A 42 76.19 42.13 3.12
C GLU A 42 74.87 41.60 2.53
N ASP A 43 73.82 41.54 3.35
CA ASP A 43 72.49 41.12 2.91
C ASP A 43 71.90 42.06 1.87
N LEU A 44 72.11 43.37 2.04
CA LEU A 44 71.64 44.38 1.10
C LEU A 44 72.34 44.29 -0.26
N LYS A 45 73.61 43.89 -0.28
CA LYS A 45 74.39 43.71 -1.52
C LYS A 45 73.96 42.49 -2.33
N ILE A 46 73.31 41.51 -1.70
CA ILE A 46 72.85 40.27 -2.35
C ILE A 46 71.41 40.39 -2.89
N ILE A 47 70.68 41.47 -2.55
CA ILE A 47 69.30 41.64 -3.00
C ILE A 47 69.22 41.68 -4.54
N PRO A 48 68.50 40.73 -5.17
CA PRO A 48 68.37 40.69 -6.62
C PRO A 48 67.70 41.98 -7.15
N ASN A 49 68.21 42.50 -8.27
CA ASN A 49 67.76 43.73 -8.94
C ASN A 49 68.02 45.06 -8.19
N ILE A 50 68.86 45.03 -7.14
CA ILE A 50 69.47 46.23 -6.54
C ILE A 50 70.99 46.15 -6.76
N PRO A 51 71.60 47.08 -7.51
CA PRO A 51 73.06 47.10 -7.67
C PRO A 51 73.75 47.25 -6.31
N SER A 52 74.69 46.36 -6.01
CA SER A 52 75.47 46.37 -4.75
C SER A 52 76.23 47.68 -4.53
N SER A 53 76.61 48.36 -5.63
CA SER A 53 77.33 49.64 -5.62
C SER A 53 76.54 50.83 -5.07
N ILE A 54 75.23 50.70 -4.86
CA ILE A 54 74.40 51.79 -4.31
C ILE A 54 74.57 51.90 -2.78
N TRP A 55 74.93 50.82 -2.10
CA TRP A 55 74.88 50.77 -0.63
C TRP A 55 76.09 51.41 0.05
N ASP A 56 77.31 51.18 -0.49
CA ASP A 56 78.54 51.70 0.12
C ASP A 56 78.55 53.25 0.20
N PRO A 57 78.21 54.00 -0.87
CA PRO A 57 78.15 55.48 -0.81
C PRO A 57 77.07 55.99 0.15
N LEU A 58 75.92 55.33 0.24
CA LEU A 58 74.82 55.75 1.12
C LEU A 58 75.14 55.54 2.60
N VAL A 59 75.97 54.56 2.92
CA VAL A 59 76.46 54.31 4.29
C VAL A 59 77.62 55.26 4.64
N GLU A 60 78.54 55.51 3.71
CA GLU A 60 79.66 56.46 3.89
C GLU A 60 79.17 57.91 4.03
N GLU A 61 78.17 58.33 3.25
CA GLU A 61 77.52 59.65 3.37
C GLU A 61 76.62 59.77 4.61
N GLY A 62 76.48 58.70 5.39
CA GLY A 62 75.68 58.68 6.62
C GLY A 62 74.17 58.82 6.39
N LEU A 63 73.69 58.58 5.17
CA LEU A 63 72.27 58.66 4.82
C LEU A 63 71.51 57.40 5.23
N VAL A 64 72.21 56.27 5.35
CA VAL A 64 71.65 54.96 5.69
C VAL A 64 72.37 54.36 6.89
N ILE A 65 71.61 53.95 7.92
CA ILE A 65 72.14 53.19 9.06
C ILE A 65 71.84 51.71 8.86
N VAL A 66 72.91 50.93 8.82
CA VAL A 66 72.88 49.46 8.89
C VAL A 66 73.76 49.00 10.06
N PRO A 67 73.41 47.89 10.74
CA PRO A 67 74.28 47.31 11.75
C PRO A 67 75.58 46.86 11.07
N SER A 68 76.67 47.58 11.29
CA SER A 68 78.00 47.13 10.88
C SER A 68 78.50 46.07 11.86
N THR A 69 78.96 44.94 11.32
CA THR A 69 79.64 43.86 12.06
C THR A 69 81.11 44.19 12.39
N LEU A 70 81.56 45.41 12.12
CA LEU A 70 82.94 45.85 12.35
C LEU A 70 82.99 46.94 13.42
N ARG A 71 83.27 46.53 14.67
CA ARG A 71 83.90 47.45 15.62
C ARG A 71 85.31 47.77 15.09
N LYS A 72 85.53 49.05 14.85
CA LYS A 72 86.79 49.68 14.46
C LYS A 72 87.94 49.19 15.35
N SER A 73 88.95 48.58 14.73
CA SER A 73 90.31 48.56 15.23
C SER A 73 91.04 49.74 14.58
N GLN A 74 91.12 50.86 15.29
CA GLN A 74 91.94 52.00 14.89
C GLN A 74 92.76 52.47 16.09
N GLU A 75 94.07 52.39 15.88
CA GLU A 75 95.14 53.27 16.39
C GLU A 75 95.46 53.26 17.89
N LEU A 76 96.57 52.57 18.21
CA LEU A 76 97.68 53.15 18.99
C LEU A 76 98.89 52.21 18.91
N GLU A 77 99.60 52.26 17.78
CA GLU A 77 101.04 51.99 17.81
C GLU A 77 101.73 53.22 18.38
N THR A 78 102.23 53.14 19.61
CA THR A 78 103.53 53.76 19.91
C THR A 78 104.24 52.97 21.00
N ARG A 79 105.48 52.59 20.66
CA ARG A 79 106.63 52.40 21.55
C ARG A 79 106.61 51.16 22.45
N THR A 80 107.41 50.21 21.99
CA THR A 80 108.24 49.27 22.77
C THR A 80 108.46 49.69 24.22
N GLU A 81 107.98 48.87 25.16
CA GLU A 81 108.70 48.55 26.39
C GLU A 81 108.17 47.22 26.96
N ASN A 82 109.10 46.29 27.16
CA ASN A 82 108.90 44.96 27.72
C ASN A 82 108.32 45.04 29.15
N VAL A 83 107.07 44.61 29.36
CA VAL A 83 106.58 44.18 30.68
C VAL A 83 105.60 43.00 30.53
N PRO A 84 105.81 41.84 31.18
CA PRO A 84 104.82 40.75 31.20
C PRO A 84 103.65 41.10 32.14
N ASN A 85 102.39 41.12 31.63
CA ASN A 85 101.19 41.41 32.41
C ASN A 85 100.30 40.14 32.56
N PRO A 86 100.07 39.61 33.79
CA PRO A 86 99.37 38.34 34.01
C PRO A 86 97.84 38.35 33.76
N ASN A 87 97.21 39.50 33.50
CA ASN A 87 95.74 39.61 33.40
C ASN A 87 95.15 39.21 32.02
N ILE A 88 95.99 39.19 30.96
CA ILE A 88 95.59 38.78 29.59
C ILE A 88 95.43 37.25 29.51
N SER A 89 96.20 36.50 30.30
CA SER A 89 96.15 35.04 30.31
C SER A 89 94.80 34.52 30.83
N GLN A 90 94.23 35.17 31.85
CA GLN A 90 92.98 34.74 32.47
C GLN A 90 91.75 35.06 31.60
N THR A 91 91.71 36.24 30.99
CA THR A 91 90.65 36.62 30.03
C THR A 91 90.69 35.77 28.76
N ASN A 92 91.87 35.44 28.23
CA ASN A 92 92.00 34.52 27.10
C ASN A 92 91.51 33.10 27.45
N LYS A 93 91.75 32.64 28.68
CA LYS A 93 91.27 31.34 29.16
C LYS A 93 89.74 31.28 29.30
N GLU A 94 89.11 32.35 29.80
CA GLU A 94 87.64 32.46 29.87
C GLU A 94 87.00 32.52 28.48
N LEU A 95 87.61 33.25 27.53
CA LEU A 95 87.15 33.28 26.14
C LEU A 95 87.27 31.91 25.47
N GLN A 96 88.37 31.19 25.68
CA GLN A 96 88.55 29.82 25.18
C GLN A 96 87.49 28.86 25.74
N GLN A 97 87.15 28.95 27.02
CA GLN A 97 86.07 28.14 27.61
C GLN A 97 84.70 28.48 27.02
N LYS A 98 84.42 29.75 26.74
CA LYS A 98 83.17 30.18 26.08
C LYS A 98 83.08 29.68 24.64
N ILE A 99 84.20 29.72 23.91
CA ILE A 99 84.30 29.18 22.55
C ILE A 99 84.02 27.67 22.57
N GLU A 100 84.68 26.90 23.45
CA GLU A 100 84.40 25.46 23.58
C GLU A 100 82.93 25.17 23.94
N CYS A 101 82.33 26.00 24.80
CA CYS A 101 80.91 25.84 25.16
C CYS A 101 79.98 26.09 23.96
N LEU A 102 80.26 27.12 23.16
CA LEU A 102 79.50 27.45 21.96
C LEU A 102 79.71 26.41 20.85
N GLU A 103 80.93 25.86 20.72
CA GLU A 103 81.24 24.77 19.78
C GLU A 103 80.46 23.50 20.12
N ARG A 104 80.36 23.13 21.40
CA ARG A 104 79.50 22.02 21.84
C ARG A 104 78.02 22.27 21.55
N GLU A 105 77.53 23.49 21.77
CA GLU A 105 76.14 23.85 21.48
C GLU A 105 75.84 23.82 19.97
N MET A 106 76.77 24.30 19.14
CA MET A 106 76.70 24.20 17.68
C MET A 106 76.63 22.74 17.22
N LEU A 107 77.50 21.88 17.75
CA LEU A 107 77.53 20.46 17.40
C LEU A 107 76.20 19.76 17.73
N LEU A 108 75.61 20.07 18.90
CA LEU A 108 74.30 19.58 19.30
C LEU A 108 73.19 20.05 18.35
N LYS A 109 73.18 21.34 17.97
CA LYS A 109 72.21 21.87 17.01
C LYS A 109 72.36 21.25 15.63
N GLU A 110 73.59 20.98 15.20
CA GLU A 110 73.88 20.33 13.92
C GLU A 110 73.40 18.88 13.90
N GLN A 111 73.51 18.14 15.02
CA GLN A 111 72.88 16.83 15.18
C GLN A 111 71.35 16.92 15.11
N MET A 112 70.73 17.87 15.82
CA MET A 112 69.27 18.06 15.77
C MET A 112 68.77 18.44 14.38
N ILE A 113 69.54 19.21 13.60
CA ILE A 113 69.21 19.55 12.22
C ILE A 113 69.23 18.29 11.35
N LYS A 114 70.28 17.46 11.46
CA LYS A 114 70.39 16.20 10.71
C LYS A 114 69.24 15.24 11.03
N GLU A 115 68.84 15.12 12.30
CA GLU A 115 67.69 14.30 12.70
C GLU A 115 66.38 14.83 12.09
N ARG A 116 66.18 16.15 12.07
CA ARG A 116 65.00 16.76 11.45
C ARG A 116 64.98 16.59 9.94
N GLU A 117 66.12 16.74 9.27
CA GLU A 117 66.25 16.50 7.83
C GLU A 117 65.91 15.04 7.49
N SER A 118 66.37 14.08 8.29
CA SER A 118 65.98 12.66 8.14
C SER A 118 64.47 12.47 8.24
N LEU A 119 63.81 13.07 9.24
CA LEU A 119 62.36 12.96 9.42
C LEU A 119 61.57 13.64 8.29
N ILE A 120 62.07 14.75 7.75
CA ILE A 120 61.46 15.43 6.61
C ILE A 120 61.51 14.53 5.38
N THR A 121 62.67 13.94 5.07
CA THR A 121 62.81 13.04 3.90
C THR A 121 61.90 11.80 4.01
N GLU A 122 61.74 11.25 5.21
CA GLU A 122 60.81 10.14 5.46
C GLU A 122 59.35 10.56 5.21
N ARG A 123 58.94 11.74 5.70
CA ARG A 123 57.60 12.27 5.42
C ARG A 123 57.37 12.62 3.96
N GLU A 124 58.36 13.15 3.26
CA GLU A 124 58.27 13.43 1.83
C GLU A 124 58.02 12.15 1.03
N LYS A 125 58.68 11.04 1.40
CA LYS A 125 58.44 9.73 0.81
C LYS A 125 57.02 9.23 1.09
N GLU A 126 56.53 9.39 2.32
CA GLU A 126 55.16 9.02 2.69
C GLU A 126 54.10 9.82 1.91
N ILE A 127 54.35 11.13 1.70
CA ILE A 127 53.48 11.99 0.89
C ILE A 127 53.45 11.51 -0.57
N GLN A 128 54.60 11.21 -1.16
CA GLN A 128 54.68 10.69 -2.54
C GLN A 128 53.90 9.39 -2.72
N GLU A 129 53.98 8.48 -1.75
CA GLU A 129 53.22 7.21 -1.78
C GLU A 129 51.70 7.45 -1.66
N LYS A 130 51.29 8.39 -0.81
CA LYS A 130 49.88 8.81 -0.69
C LYS A 130 49.37 9.47 -1.97
N ASP A 131 50.17 10.32 -2.62
CA ASP A 131 49.80 10.97 -3.88
C ASP A 131 49.61 9.95 -5.01
N LEU A 132 50.48 8.95 -5.12
CA LEU A 132 50.31 7.83 -6.04
C LEU A 132 48.99 7.09 -5.77
N THR A 133 48.68 6.82 -4.50
CA THR A 133 47.43 6.16 -4.10
C THR A 133 46.21 7.01 -4.46
N ILE A 134 46.24 8.32 -4.21
CA ILE A 134 45.15 9.24 -4.55
C ILE A 134 44.89 9.23 -6.06
N ASN A 135 45.95 9.27 -6.88
CA ASN A 135 45.82 9.25 -8.34
C ASN A 135 45.15 7.95 -8.83
N THR A 136 45.59 6.79 -8.32
CA THR A 136 44.94 5.51 -8.66
C THR A 136 43.46 5.48 -8.29
N LYS A 137 43.09 6.01 -7.12
CA LYS A 137 41.71 6.08 -6.66
C LYS A 137 40.87 7.06 -7.48
N GLN A 138 41.45 8.15 -7.95
CA GLN A 138 40.77 9.09 -8.86
C GLN A 138 40.47 8.45 -10.21
N GLU A 139 41.38 7.64 -10.74
CA GLU A 139 41.16 6.87 -11.97
C GLU A 139 40.05 5.83 -11.82
N GLU A 140 40.07 5.06 -10.72
CA GLU A 140 38.99 4.11 -10.37
C GLU A 140 37.62 4.81 -10.27
N LEU A 141 37.57 5.96 -9.59
CA LEU A 141 36.34 6.75 -9.47
C LEU A 141 35.82 7.25 -10.83
N SER A 142 36.72 7.68 -11.73
CA SER A 142 36.37 8.10 -13.09
C SER A 142 35.76 6.95 -13.90
N LEU A 143 36.32 5.74 -13.79
CA LEU A 143 35.77 4.55 -14.45
C LEU A 143 34.40 4.17 -13.89
N LEU A 144 34.24 4.17 -12.56
CA LEU A 144 32.96 3.90 -11.91
C LEU A 144 31.88 4.91 -12.31
N GLN A 145 32.21 6.21 -12.38
CA GLN A 145 31.28 7.25 -12.83
C GLN A 145 30.82 7.03 -14.27
N LYS A 146 31.73 6.67 -15.18
CA LYS A 146 31.38 6.34 -16.57
C LYS A 146 30.44 5.14 -16.65
N SER A 147 30.73 4.08 -15.89
CA SER A 147 29.88 2.88 -15.83
C SER A 147 28.49 3.19 -15.27
N LEU A 148 28.41 3.97 -14.19
CA LEU A 148 27.13 4.42 -13.61
C LEU A 148 26.30 5.22 -14.61
N LYS A 149 26.93 6.15 -15.35
CA LYS A 149 26.24 6.93 -16.37
C LYS A 149 25.69 6.04 -17.49
N ALA A 150 26.51 5.10 -17.98
CA ALA A 150 26.09 4.16 -19.02
C ALA A 150 24.94 3.24 -18.55
N ASN A 151 24.92 2.83 -17.29
CA ASN A 151 23.80 2.06 -16.74
C ASN A 151 22.53 2.89 -16.63
N ARG A 152 22.62 4.14 -16.15
CA ARG A 152 21.46 5.05 -16.12
C ARG A 152 20.87 5.28 -17.51
N GLU A 153 21.71 5.51 -18.52
CA GLU A 153 21.25 5.67 -19.91
C GLU A 153 20.58 4.40 -20.47
N LYS A 154 20.97 3.20 -20.02
CA LYS A 154 20.30 1.95 -20.38
C LYS A 154 18.95 1.82 -19.67
N ASP A 155 18.91 2.14 -18.39
CA ASP A 155 17.68 2.10 -17.60
C ASP A 155 16.64 3.09 -18.16
N ASP A 156 17.06 4.31 -18.52
CA ASP A 156 16.20 5.31 -19.15
C ASP A 156 15.64 4.82 -20.50
N LYS A 157 16.47 4.17 -21.33
CA LYS A 157 16.01 3.57 -22.60
C LYS A 157 15.01 2.43 -22.37
N MET A 158 15.28 1.53 -21.44
CA MET A 158 14.34 0.46 -21.11
C MET A 158 13.02 1.02 -20.58
N PHE A 159 13.07 2.10 -19.79
CA PHE A 159 11.86 2.76 -19.29
C PHE A 159 11.05 3.38 -20.41
N GLU A 160 11.68 4.07 -21.37
CA GLU A 160 11.02 4.65 -22.53
C GLU A 160 10.38 3.58 -23.43
N GLU A 161 11.09 2.47 -23.67
CA GLU A 161 10.57 1.33 -24.44
C GLU A 161 9.38 0.67 -23.73
N MET A 162 9.45 0.48 -22.41
CA MET A 162 8.34 -0.04 -21.61
C MET A 162 7.13 0.90 -21.63
N SER A 163 7.36 2.21 -21.50
CA SER A 163 6.32 3.23 -21.53
C SER A 163 5.60 3.26 -22.89
N SER A 164 6.35 3.18 -23.98
CA SER A 164 5.82 3.05 -25.34
C SER A 164 4.98 1.77 -25.52
N MET A 165 5.48 0.63 -25.01
CA MET A 165 4.76 -0.64 -25.08
C MET A 165 3.46 -0.62 -24.27
N ILE A 166 3.47 -0.02 -23.08
CA ILE A 166 2.28 0.15 -22.24
C ILE A 166 1.25 1.02 -22.97
N SER A 167 1.66 2.16 -23.53
CA SER A 167 0.77 3.05 -24.28
C SER A 167 0.12 2.36 -25.48
N MET A 168 0.88 1.57 -26.25
CA MET A 168 0.32 0.77 -27.35
C MET A 168 -0.66 -0.29 -26.86
N ARG A 169 -0.37 -0.96 -25.74
CA ARG A 169 -1.25 -1.97 -25.13
C ARG A 169 -2.55 -1.34 -24.62
N GLU A 170 -2.46 -0.18 -23.98
CA GLU A 170 -3.61 0.58 -23.51
C GLU A 170 -4.50 1.03 -24.67
N HIS A 171 -3.89 1.49 -25.77
CA HIS A 171 -4.62 1.86 -26.98
C HIS A 171 -5.34 0.66 -27.61
N ASP A 172 -4.65 -0.46 -27.82
CA ASP A 172 -5.24 -1.71 -28.36
C ASP A 172 -6.37 -2.25 -27.46
N MET A 173 -6.19 -2.20 -26.13
CA MET A 173 -7.24 -2.56 -25.18
C MET A 173 -8.44 -1.61 -25.28
N SER A 174 -8.21 -0.30 -25.35
CA SER A 174 -9.26 0.70 -25.48
C SER A 174 -10.06 0.52 -26.77
N GLU A 175 -9.37 0.22 -27.89
CA GLU A 175 -10.02 -0.03 -29.17
C GLU A 175 -10.88 -1.31 -29.11
N LYS A 176 -10.35 -2.39 -28.53
CA LYS A 176 -11.11 -3.64 -28.32
C LYS A 176 -12.33 -3.45 -27.43
N MET A 177 -12.21 -2.64 -26.37
CA MET A 177 -13.33 -2.29 -25.50
C MET A 177 -14.39 -1.50 -26.26
N ALA A 178 -14.00 -0.53 -27.07
CA ALA A 178 -14.91 0.27 -27.88
C ALA A 178 -15.63 -0.55 -28.98
N VAL A 179 -14.98 -1.58 -29.54
CA VAL A 179 -15.64 -2.51 -30.47
C VAL A 179 -16.69 -3.34 -29.75
N ARG A 180 -16.35 -3.89 -28.58
CA ARG A 180 -17.28 -4.72 -27.79
C ARG A 180 -18.48 -3.94 -27.26
N GLU A 181 -18.28 -2.68 -26.88
CA GLU A 181 -19.36 -1.77 -26.49
C GLU A 181 -20.34 -1.55 -27.65
N ARG A 182 -19.83 -1.27 -28.87
CA ARG A 182 -20.66 -1.15 -30.07
C ARG A 182 -21.44 -2.43 -30.41
N GLU A 183 -20.82 -3.59 -30.25
CA GLU A 183 -21.51 -4.87 -30.46
C GLU A 183 -22.65 -5.08 -29.45
N LEU A 184 -22.43 -4.68 -28.18
CA LEU A 184 -23.45 -4.76 -27.14
C LEU A 184 -24.63 -3.82 -27.43
N ASP A 185 -24.35 -2.59 -27.86
CA ASP A 185 -25.36 -1.63 -28.26
C ASP A 185 -26.18 -2.12 -29.45
N GLU A 186 -25.55 -2.75 -30.44
CA GLU A 186 -26.25 -3.34 -31.59
C GLU A 186 -27.17 -4.49 -31.14
N GLN A 187 -26.72 -5.34 -30.22
CA GLN A 187 -27.55 -6.40 -29.66
C GLN A 187 -28.73 -5.84 -28.86
N LEU A 188 -28.50 -4.79 -28.06
CA LEU A 188 -29.55 -4.13 -27.29
C LEU A 188 -30.60 -3.51 -28.23
N GLN A 189 -30.17 -2.85 -29.29
CA GLN A 189 -31.06 -2.26 -30.29
C GLN A 189 -31.95 -3.33 -30.95
N LYS A 190 -31.38 -4.49 -31.32
CA LYS A 190 -32.15 -5.63 -31.86
C LYS A 190 -33.19 -6.13 -30.86
N PHE A 191 -32.85 -6.21 -29.56
CA PHE A 191 -33.79 -6.62 -28.52
C PHE A 191 -34.93 -5.61 -28.34
N VAL A 192 -34.62 -4.31 -28.35
CA VAL A 192 -35.62 -3.24 -28.28
C VAL A 192 -36.58 -3.32 -29.47
N GLU A 193 -36.08 -3.50 -30.69
CA GLU A 193 -36.92 -3.66 -31.89
C GLU A 193 -37.80 -4.92 -31.82
N GLN A 194 -37.26 -6.04 -31.34
CA GLN A 194 -38.06 -7.27 -31.16
C GLN A 194 -39.17 -7.07 -30.12
N LYS A 195 -38.86 -6.42 -28.99
CA LYS A 195 -39.83 -6.10 -27.95
C LYS A 195 -40.93 -5.18 -28.46
N GLU A 196 -40.58 -4.19 -29.29
CA GLU A 196 -41.53 -3.28 -29.91
C GLU A 196 -42.45 -4.01 -30.90
N LYS A 197 -41.91 -4.91 -31.72
CA LYS A 197 -42.71 -5.76 -32.63
C LYS A 197 -43.71 -6.63 -31.86
N LEU A 198 -43.30 -7.21 -30.73
CA LEU A 198 -44.18 -8.00 -29.87
C LEU A 198 -45.31 -7.14 -29.27
N ARG A 199 -44.98 -5.94 -28.79
CA ARG A 199 -45.99 -5.01 -28.25
C ARG A 199 -47.07 -4.67 -29.28
N ILE A 200 -46.66 -4.35 -30.50
CA ILE A 200 -47.60 -4.03 -31.60
C ILE A 200 -48.48 -5.25 -31.92
N LEU A 201 -47.92 -6.47 -31.89
CA LEU A 201 -48.68 -7.69 -32.14
C LEU A 201 -49.72 -7.94 -31.05
N GLU A 202 -49.34 -7.80 -29.77
CA GLU A 202 -50.26 -7.94 -28.63
C GLU A 202 -51.40 -6.90 -28.67
N GLU A 203 -51.10 -5.67 -29.05
CA GLU A 203 -52.08 -4.60 -29.20
C GLU A 203 -53.09 -4.91 -30.33
N LYS A 204 -52.61 -5.42 -31.48
CA LYS A 204 -53.47 -5.87 -32.57
C LYS A 204 -54.39 -7.02 -32.16
N GLU A 205 -53.85 -8.04 -31.50
CA GLU A 205 -54.67 -9.15 -31.00
C GLU A 205 -55.70 -8.69 -29.97
N SER A 206 -55.33 -7.76 -29.09
CA SER A 206 -56.26 -7.18 -28.12
C SER A 206 -57.39 -6.43 -28.82
N ALA A 207 -57.08 -5.62 -29.83
CA ALA A 207 -58.07 -4.90 -30.63
C ALA A 207 -59.02 -5.84 -31.39
N GLU A 208 -58.51 -6.94 -31.95
CA GLU A 208 -59.32 -7.97 -32.59
C GLU A 208 -60.27 -8.66 -31.61
N ARG A 209 -59.77 -9.05 -30.42
CA ARG A 209 -60.58 -9.64 -29.35
C ARG A 209 -61.68 -8.67 -28.88
N GLU A 210 -61.36 -7.39 -28.74
CA GLU A 210 -62.33 -6.35 -28.41
C GLU A 210 -63.39 -6.19 -29.50
N GLU A 211 -63.01 -6.24 -30.78
CA GLU A 211 -63.98 -6.11 -31.87
C GLU A 211 -64.92 -7.33 -31.95
N ILE A 212 -64.40 -8.53 -31.76
CA ILE A 212 -65.22 -9.75 -31.63
C ILE A 212 -66.20 -9.61 -30.47
N PHE A 213 -65.74 -9.11 -29.32
CA PHE A 213 -66.60 -8.86 -28.16
C PHE A 213 -67.67 -7.81 -28.45
N ARG A 214 -67.31 -6.68 -29.06
CA ARG A 214 -68.24 -5.62 -29.49
C ARG A 214 -69.29 -6.14 -30.47
N SER A 215 -68.88 -6.96 -31.44
CA SER A 215 -69.78 -7.61 -32.39
C SER A 215 -70.80 -8.50 -31.69
N ARG A 216 -70.35 -9.37 -30.78
CA ARG A 216 -71.22 -10.27 -30.02
C ARG A 216 -72.18 -9.52 -29.09
N MET A 217 -71.75 -8.42 -28.48
CA MET A 217 -72.61 -7.56 -27.69
C MET A 217 -73.72 -6.92 -28.52
N ARG A 218 -73.44 -6.49 -29.76
CA ARG A 218 -74.48 -5.99 -30.68
C ARG A 218 -75.50 -7.08 -31.03
N GLU A 219 -75.02 -8.29 -31.32
CA GLU A 219 -75.88 -9.43 -31.65
C GLU A 219 -76.79 -9.84 -30.47
N ILE A 220 -76.27 -9.82 -29.24
CA ILE A 220 -77.06 -10.08 -28.03
C ILE A 220 -78.13 -8.99 -27.86
N ALA A 221 -77.77 -7.71 -28.00
CA ALA A 221 -78.72 -6.61 -27.87
C ALA A 221 -79.85 -6.67 -28.93
N GLU A 222 -79.56 -7.14 -30.14
CA GLU A 222 -80.55 -7.36 -31.18
C GLU A 222 -81.51 -8.52 -30.84
N ARG A 223 -80.97 -9.64 -30.36
CA ARG A 223 -81.78 -10.77 -29.87
C ARG A 223 -82.67 -10.36 -28.69
N GLU A 224 -82.16 -9.56 -27.77
CA GLU A 224 -82.94 -9.05 -26.64
C GLU A 224 -84.13 -8.20 -27.10
N LYS A 225 -83.93 -7.31 -28.09
CA LYS A 225 -85.03 -6.53 -28.69
C LYS A 225 -86.07 -7.43 -29.38
N GLU A 226 -85.62 -8.45 -30.11
CA GLU A 226 -86.55 -9.42 -30.71
C GLU A 226 -87.33 -10.20 -29.66
N LEU A 227 -86.68 -10.63 -28.58
CA LEU A 227 -87.32 -11.34 -27.47
C LEU A 227 -88.34 -10.44 -26.79
N GLU A 228 -88.02 -9.17 -26.55
CA GLU A 228 -88.95 -8.20 -25.97
C GLU A 228 -90.18 -8.00 -26.87
N LYS A 229 -89.98 -7.93 -28.20
CA LYS A 229 -91.09 -7.86 -29.16
C LYS A 229 -91.95 -9.12 -29.13
N ARG A 230 -91.33 -10.31 -29.18
CA ARG A 230 -92.05 -11.60 -29.06
C ARG A 230 -92.81 -11.70 -27.74
N GLU A 231 -92.25 -11.21 -26.64
CA GLU A 231 -92.90 -11.21 -25.33
C GLU A 231 -94.14 -10.30 -25.33
N LYS A 232 -94.05 -9.12 -25.95
CA LYS A 232 -95.21 -8.22 -26.17
C LYS A 232 -96.29 -8.89 -27.00
N ASP A 233 -95.92 -9.52 -28.11
CA ASP A 233 -96.86 -10.26 -28.99
C ASP A 233 -97.49 -11.46 -28.25
N LEU A 234 -96.71 -12.21 -27.46
CA LEU A 234 -97.20 -13.32 -26.63
C LEU A 234 -98.18 -12.85 -25.55
N LYS A 235 -97.89 -11.71 -24.88
CA LYS A 235 -98.81 -11.09 -23.93
C LYS A 235 -100.10 -10.66 -24.62
N GLN A 236 -100.02 -10.04 -25.80
CA GLN A 236 -101.19 -9.67 -26.59
C GLN A 236 -102.02 -10.90 -27.00
N MET A 237 -101.39 -11.95 -27.52
CA MET A 237 -102.07 -13.21 -27.84
C MET A 237 -102.68 -13.90 -26.61
N LYS A 238 -102.05 -13.77 -25.44
CA LYS A 238 -102.60 -14.30 -24.18
C LYS A 238 -103.84 -13.52 -23.76
N VAL A 239 -103.80 -12.18 -23.83
CA VAL A 239 -104.98 -11.33 -23.59
C VAL A 239 -106.10 -11.65 -24.58
N GLU A 240 -105.79 -11.84 -25.87
CA GLU A 240 -106.79 -12.25 -26.86
C GLU A 240 -107.33 -13.65 -26.63
N ARG A 241 -106.50 -14.59 -26.18
CA ARG A 241 -106.93 -15.94 -25.81
C ARG A 241 -107.84 -15.88 -24.59
N GLU A 242 -107.45 -15.15 -23.55
CA GLU A 242 -108.27 -14.90 -22.35
C GLU A 242 -109.57 -14.17 -22.70
N HIS A 243 -109.55 -13.23 -23.66
CA HIS A 243 -110.75 -12.56 -24.16
C HIS A 243 -111.66 -13.52 -24.94
N LYS A 244 -111.10 -14.39 -25.79
CA LYS A 244 -111.84 -15.46 -26.49
C LYS A 244 -112.39 -16.51 -25.52
N GLU A 245 -111.61 -16.84 -24.49
CA GLU A 245 -111.98 -17.80 -23.44
C GLU A 245 -113.03 -17.22 -22.50
N TYR A 246 -112.97 -15.91 -22.20
CA TYR A 246 -114.01 -15.16 -21.50
C TYR A 246 -115.31 -15.07 -22.32
N ILE A 247 -115.23 -14.79 -23.63
CA ILE A 247 -116.38 -14.82 -24.55
C ILE A 247 -116.97 -16.24 -24.67
N SER A 248 -116.13 -17.27 -24.70
CA SER A 248 -116.54 -18.68 -24.69
C SER A 248 -117.18 -19.08 -23.35
N ASN A 249 -116.64 -18.59 -22.23
CA ASN A 249 -117.14 -18.86 -20.87
C ASN A 249 -118.42 -18.08 -20.53
N ILE A 250 -118.69 -16.93 -21.14
CA ILE A 250 -119.97 -16.22 -20.98
C ILE A 250 -121.16 -17.07 -21.49
N ASN A 251 -120.93 -18.03 -22.39
CA ASN A 251 -121.96 -18.95 -22.88
C ASN A 251 -122.20 -20.21 -22.02
N ARG A 252 -121.61 -20.32 -20.82
CA ARG A 252 -121.85 -21.47 -19.95
C ARG A 252 -121.82 -21.06 -18.47
N LEU A 253 -123.00 -20.76 -17.95
CA LEU A 253 -123.29 -20.48 -16.53
C LEU A 253 -122.75 -21.59 -15.59
N ALA A 254 -121.78 -21.21 -14.74
CA ALA A 254 -121.63 -21.42 -13.27
C ALA A 254 -121.85 -22.83 -12.63
N PRO A 255 -121.54 -23.03 -11.32
CA PRO A 255 -120.25 -22.95 -10.60
C PRO A 255 -120.00 -24.21 -9.72
N GLN A 256 -118.77 -24.52 -9.28
CA GLN A 256 -118.49 -25.14 -7.94
C GLN A 256 -116.96 -25.26 -7.65
N ASN A 257 -116.52 -24.48 -6.67
CA ASN A 257 -115.79 -24.83 -5.43
C ASN A 257 -114.90 -26.11 -5.32
N ILE A 258 -113.72 -25.95 -4.67
CA ILE A 258 -113.06 -26.82 -3.65
C ILE A 258 -111.54 -27.12 -3.88
N TYR A 259 -110.74 -26.64 -2.91
CA TYR A 259 -109.45 -27.10 -2.31
C TYR A 259 -108.48 -28.04 -3.06
N SER A 260 -107.18 -27.74 -3.01
CA SER A 260 -106.20 -28.45 -2.13
C SER A 260 -104.75 -27.99 -2.28
N ASN A 261 -104.05 -27.92 -1.14
CA ASN A 261 -102.59 -27.89 -0.93
C ASN A 261 -101.81 -28.94 -1.74
N THR A 262 -100.55 -28.64 -2.08
CA THR A 262 -99.44 -29.59 -1.86
C THR A 262 -98.15 -28.86 -1.48
N SER A 263 -97.52 -29.44 -0.47
CA SER A 263 -96.32 -29.08 0.27
C SER A 263 -95.01 -29.29 -0.50
N GLU A 264 -93.96 -28.63 0.00
CA GLU A 264 -92.56 -29.09 0.12
C GLU A 264 -91.82 -29.65 -1.10
N ARG A 265 -90.66 -29.04 -1.39
CA ARG A 265 -89.37 -29.73 -1.19
C ARG A 265 -88.19 -28.74 -1.24
N GLY A 266 -87.45 -28.65 -0.15
CA GLY A 266 -86.12 -28.04 -0.14
C GLY A 266 -85.07 -29.02 -0.65
N GLU A 267 -84.02 -28.49 -1.27
CA GLU A 267 -82.77 -29.21 -1.51
C GLU A 267 -81.58 -28.31 -1.17
N ASP A 268 -80.89 -28.69 -0.09
CA ASP A 268 -79.59 -28.19 0.34
C ASP A 268 -78.50 -28.57 -0.67
N ILE A 269 -77.79 -27.58 -1.21
CA ILE A 269 -76.54 -27.81 -1.95
C ILE A 269 -75.39 -27.86 -0.95
N ARG A 270 -75.02 -29.08 -0.52
CA ARG A 270 -73.73 -29.35 0.14
C ARG A 270 -72.59 -29.24 -0.87
N SER A 271 -71.71 -28.28 -0.63
CA SER A 271 -70.39 -28.11 -1.24
C SER A 271 -69.51 -29.33 -1.01
N HIS A 272 -69.24 -30.08 -2.08
CA HIS A 272 -68.26 -31.16 -2.11
C HIS A 272 -66.86 -30.59 -2.34
N ALA A 273 -66.10 -30.34 -1.27
CA ALA A 273 -64.66 -30.15 -1.36
C ALA A 273 -63.99 -31.53 -1.55
N ARG A 274 -63.38 -31.75 -2.72
CA ARG A 274 -62.64 -32.97 -3.04
C ARG A 274 -61.32 -32.98 -2.25
N THR A 275 -61.20 -33.90 -1.31
CA THR A 275 -59.93 -34.26 -0.67
C THR A 275 -59.11 -35.11 -1.65
N THR A 276 -58.07 -34.52 -2.25
CA THR A 276 -57.03 -35.26 -2.96
C THR A 276 -56.04 -35.81 -1.93
N HIS A 277 -55.86 -37.13 -1.95
CA HIS A 277 -54.88 -37.84 -1.13
C HIS A 277 -53.45 -37.39 -1.48
N SER A 278 -52.85 -36.55 -0.64
CA SER A 278 -51.39 -36.38 -0.58
C SER A 278 -50.83 -37.12 0.65
N PRO A 279 -49.67 -37.78 0.54
CA PRO A 279 -49.01 -38.39 1.70
C PRO A 279 -48.70 -37.34 2.77
N ALA A 280 -48.77 -37.74 4.05
CA ALA A 280 -48.54 -36.84 5.17
C ALA A 280 -47.20 -36.09 5.04
N PRO A 281 -47.14 -34.79 5.38
CA PRO A 281 -45.92 -34.01 5.24
C PRO A 281 -44.81 -34.59 6.14
N PRO A 282 -43.55 -34.63 5.65
CA PRO A 282 -42.41 -35.10 6.43
C PRO A 282 -42.21 -34.21 7.66
N LYS A 283 -41.58 -34.78 8.71
CA LYS A 283 -41.19 -34.02 9.90
C LYS A 283 -40.27 -32.87 9.47
N LEU A 284 -40.69 -31.64 9.76
CA LEU A 284 -39.90 -30.44 9.52
C LEU A 284 -38.67 -30.42 10.43
N SER A 285 -37.56 -29.87 9.93
CA SER A 285 -36.37 -29.59 10.73
C SER A 285 -36.71 -28.53 11.79
N THR A 286 -36.16 -28.68 12.99
CA THR A 286 -36.31 -27.69 14.06
C THR A 286 -35.28 -26.59 13.93
N TYR A 287 -35.64 -25.36 14.31
CA TYR A 287 -34.76 -24.19 14.26
C TYR A 287 -34.55 -23.61 15.65
N ASP A 288 -33.34 -23.72 16.19
CA ASP A 288 -32.98 -23.26 17.54
C ASP A 288 -32.40 -21.83 17.57
N GLY A 289 -32.03 -21.28 16.41
CA GLY A 289 -31.39 -19.97 16.27
C GLY A 289 -29.87 -19.98 16.47
N LYS A 290 -29.23 -21.16 16.44
CA LYS A 290 -27.76 -21.32 16.37
C LYS A 290 -27.28 -21.59 14.95
N THR A 291 -28.04 -22.38 14.18
CA THR A 291 -27.76 -22.62 12.77
C THR A 291 -28.13 -21.40 11.91
N GLU A 292 -27.48 -21.27 10.76
CA GLU A 292 -27.81 -20.22 9.80
C GLU A 292 -29.28 -20.25 9.38
N TRP A 293 -29.88 -19.07 9.24
CA TRP A 293 -31.28 -18.94 8.86
C TRP A 293 -31.54 -19.34 7.40
N LYS A 294 -30.61 -19.03 6.49
CA LYS A 294 -30.81 -19.21 5.03
C LYS A 294 -30.97 -20.69 4.62
N PRO A 295 -30.12 -21.64 5.04
CA PRO A 295 -30.30 -23.06 4.70
C PRO A 295 -31.62 -23.63 5.24
N TYR A 296 -31.96 -23.30 6.49
CA TYR A 296 -33.23 -23.70 7.11
C TYR A 296 -34.45 -23.19 6.32
N TYR A 297 -34.44 -21.90 5.98
CA TYR A 297 -35.54 -21.27 5.24
C TYR A 297 -35.72 -21.87 3.83
N ILE A 298 -34.63 -22.22 3.14
CA ILE A 298 -34.69 -22.88 1.82
C ILE A 298 -35.40 -24.24 1.95
N GLN A 299 -35.02 -25.06 2.92
CA GLN A 299 -35.65 -26.36 3.16
C GLN A 299 -37.14 -26.21 3.51
N PHE A 300 -37.45 -25.29 4.42
CA PHE A 300 -38.82 -24.98 4.80
C PHE A 300 -39.64 -24.54 3.58
N ASN A 301 -39.14 -23.58 2.79
CA ASN A 301 -39.85 -23.05 1.63
C ASN A 301 -40.09 -24.15 0.57
N HIS A 302 -39.09 -25.00 0.30
CA HIS A 302 -39.24 -26.14 -0.62
C HIS A 302 -40.37 -27.09 -0.19
N ILE A 303 -40.47 -27.41 1.11
CA ILE A 303 -41.56 -28.24 1.65
C ILE A 303 -42.90 -27.51 1.51
N THR A 304 -42.96 -26.21 1.87
CA THR A 304 -44.22 -25.46 1.79
C THR A 304 -44.75 -25.32 0.36
N GLN A 305 -43.85 -25.22 -0.63
CA GLN A 305 -44.20 -25.20 -2.05
C GLN A 305 -44.69 -26.56 -2.52
N LYS A 306 -43.99 -27.64 -2.14
CA LYS A 306 -44.36 -29.02 -2.49
C LYS A 306 -45.76 -29.40 -1.99
N TYR A 307 -46.13 -28.95 -0.79
CA TYR A 307 -47.43 -29.22 -0.17
C TYR A 307 -48.45 -28.09 -0.34
N MET A 308 -48.11 -27.05 -1.11
CA MET A 308 -48.97 -25.89 -1.42
C MET A 308 -49.61 -25.24 -0.18
N TRP A 309 -48.84 -25.10 0.90
CA TRP A 309 -49.36 -24.50 2.14
C TRP A 309 -49.73 -23.04 1.94
N ASN A 310 -50.85 -22.63 2.54
CA ASN A 310 -51.24 -21.23 2.60
C ASN A 310 -50.45 -20.48 3.71
N ASP A 311 -50.46 -19.14 3.68
CA ASP A 311 -49.62 -18.35 4.60
C ASP A 311 -49.96 -18.55 6.10
N ARG A 312 -51.20 -18.97 6.43
CA ARG A 312 -51.56 -19.32 7.81
C ARG A 312 -50.96 -20.66 8.22
N GLU A 313 -51.07 -21.68 7.36
CA GLU A 313 -50.47 -22.99 7.59
C GLU A 313 -48.94 -22.90 7.70
N LYS A 314 -48.31 -22.06 6.86
CA LYS A 314 -46.87 -21.79 6.95
C LYS A 314 -46.49 -21.16 8.29
N LEU A 315 -47.29 -20.22 8.79
CA LEU A 315 -47.05 -19.57 10.07
C LEU A 315 -47.10 -20.57 11.22
N ASP A 316 -48.17 -21.36 11.31
CA ASP A 316 -48.36 -22.34 12.37
C ASP A 316 -47.23 -23.38 12.36
N ARG A 317 -46.88 -23.89 11.18
CA ARG A 317 -45.79 -24.84 11.00
C ARG A 317 -44.42 -24.25 11.31
N LEU A 318 -44.19 -22.98 10.98
CA LEU A 318 -42.95 -22.31 11.33
C LEU A 318 -42.82 -22.19 12.85
N ILE A 319 -43.89 -21.79 13.55
CA ILE A 319 -43.91 -21.69 15.02
C ILE A 319 -43.65 -23.06 15.66
N GLU A 320 -44.24 -24.14 15.14
CA GLU A 320 -43.99 -25.52 15.59
C GLU A 320 -42.52 -25.95 15.44
N CYS A 321 -41.76 -25.32 14.54
CA CYS A 321 -40.35 -25.64 14.32
C CYS A 321 -39.39 -24.82 15.18
N LEU A 322 -39.81 -23.67 15.72
CA LEU A 322 -38.93 -22.80 16.52
C LEU A 322 -38.61 -23.43 17.88
N ARG A 323 -37.34 -23.39 18.29
CA ARG A 323 -36.83 -23.88 19.57
C ARG A 323 -35.95 -22.83 20.25
N GLU A 324 -35.72 -23.01 21.55
CA GLU A 324 -34.78 -22.23 22.37
C GLU A 324 -34.74 -20.72 22.09
N LYS A 325 -33.64 -20.23 21.50
CA LYS A 325 -33.35 -18.81 21.27
C LYS A 325 -34.27 -18.23 20.21
N ALA A 326 -34.61 -18.99 19.17
CA ALA A 326 -35.54 -18.58 18.13
C ALA A 326 -36.98 -18.46 18.67
N LEU A 327 -37.42 -19.42 19.50
CA LEU A 327 -38.73 -19.37 20.13
C LEU A 327 -38.84 -18.21 21.14
N LYS A 328 -37.80 -17.99 21.95
CA LYS A 328 -37.72 -16.83 22.86
C LYS A 328 -37.79 -15.52 22.09
N PHE A 329 -37.09 -15.42 20.95
CA PHE A 329 -37.16 -14.24 20.09
C PHE A 329 -38.58 -14.01 19.55
N PHE A 330 -39.23 -15.04 19.02
CA PHE A 330 -40.63 -14.99 18.56
C PHE A 330 -41.58 -14.50 19.67
N SER A 331 -41.52 -15.08 20.87
CA SER A 331 -42.38 -14.69 22.00
C SER A 331 -42.23 -13.23 22.44
N SER A 332 -41.07 -12.62 22.17
CA SER A 332 -40.78 -11.21 22.48
C SER A 332 -41.26 -10.21 21.44
N ARG A 333 -41.85 -10.67 20.31
CA ARG A 333 -42.31 -9.81 19.22
C ARG A 333 -43.76 -9.37 19.44
N PRO A 334 -44.18 -8.19 18.94
CA PRO A 334 -45.56 -7.74 19.03
C PRO A 334 -46.51 -8.60 18.18
N GLU A 335 -47.79 -8.62 18.54
CA GLU A 335 -48.80 -9.53 17.98
C GLU A 335 -49.00 -9.37 16.46
N ASN A 336 -48.80 -8.17 15.93
CA ASN A 336 -48.81 -7.90 14.48
C ASN A 336 -47.71 -8.66 13.72
N VAL A 337 -46.54 -8.86 14.34
CA VAL A 337 -45.44 -9.65 13.78
C VAL A 337 -45.69 -11.14 13.98
N GLN A 338 -46.29 -11.55 15.10
CA GLN A 338 -46.57 -12.96 15.38
C GLN A 338 -47.64 -13.55 14.44
N LYS A 339 -48.58 -12.73 13.96
CA LYS A 339 -49.71 -13.16 13.11
C LYS A 339 -49.45 -13.09 11.60
N ASP A 340 -48.33 -12.51 11.17
CA ASP A 340 -47.98 -12.35 9.76
C ASP A 340 -46.73 -13.18 9.44
N PHE A 341 -46.90 -14.21 8.61
CA PHE A 341 -45.82 -15.09 8.17
C PHE A 341 -44.65 -14.33 7.53
N LYS A 342 -44.94 -13.38 6.64
CA LYS A 342 -43.90 -12.66 5.89
C LYS A 342 -43.12 -11.75 6.81
N LEU A 343 -43.81 -11.03 7.68
CA LEU A 343 -43.20 -10.13 8.65
C LEU A 343 -42.37 -10.90 9.69
N LEU A 344 -42.86 -12.06 10.15
CA LEU A 344 -42.10 -12.94 11.04
C LEU A 344 -40.82 -13.46 10.38
N CYS A 345 -40.91 -13.95 9.14
CA CYS A 345 -39.74 -14.43 8.40
C CYS A 345 -38.69 -13.33 8.19
N GLN A 346 -39.14 -12.10 7.90
CA GLN A 346 -38.24 -10.94 7.80
C GLN A 346 -37.52 -10.68 9.13
N LYS A 347 -38.23 -10.68 10.26
CA LYS A 347 -37.64 -10.42 11.58
C LYS A 347 -36.71 -11.54 12.04
N LEU A 348 -37.01 -12.80 11.69
CA LEU A 348 -36.12 -13.92 11.94
C LEU A 348 -34.84 -13.81 11.09
N ARG A 349 -34.96 -13.44 9.82
CA ARG A 349 -33.82 -13.13 8.95
C ARG A 349 -32.95 -12.01 9.54
N GLU A 350 -33.53 -10.85 9.85
CA GLU A 350 -32.76 -9.71 10.42
C GLU A 350 -32.02 -10.06 11.72
N ARG A 351 -32.53 -11.01 12.51
CA ARG A 351 -31.95 -11.39 13.79
C ARG A 351 -30.90 -12.49 13.67
N PHE A 352 -31.16 -13.51 12.86
CA PHE A 352 -30.37 -14.74 12.80
C PHE A 352 -29.60 -14.94 11.49
N ASP A 353 -29.85 -14.11 10.48
CA ASP A 353 -29.12 -14.02 9.21
C ASP A 353 -28.24 -12.75 9.20
N LYS A 354 -27.66 -12.40 10.36
CA LYS A 354 -26.75 -11.26 10.45
C LYS A 354 -25.42 -11.63 9.79
N LYS A 355 -25.30 -11.30 8.52
CA LYS A 355 -24.05 -11.33 7.79
C LYS A 355 -23.25 -10.08 8.14
N ASP A 356 -21.95 -10.25 8.39
CA ASP A 356 -21.06 -9.11 8.57
C ASP A 356 -21.00 -8.28 7.27
N GLN A 357 -20.66 -7.00 7.37
CA GLN A 357 -20.52 -6.17 6.17
C GLN A 357 -19.37 -6.71 5.31
N PRO A 358 -19.47 -6.69 3.96
CA PRO A 358 -18.43 -7.28 3.10
C PRO A 358 -17.01 -6.80 3.39
N HIS A 359 -16.83 -5.55 3.81
CA HIS A 359 -15.51 -5.01 4.16
C HIS A 359 -14.92 -5.62 5.45
N ILE A 360 -15.75 -6.02 6.42
CA ILE A 360 -15.34 -6.72 7.64
C ILE A 360 -14.88 -8.14 7.29
N ILE A 361 -15.68 -8.83 6.46
CA ILE A 361 -15.40 -10.19 5.99
C ILE A 361 -14.10 -10.22 5.17
N ARG A 362 -13.87 -9.21 4.32
CA ARG A 362 -12.59 -9.05 3.61
C ARG A 362 -11.40 -8.92 4.57
N ARG A 363 -11.54 -8.22 5.69
CA ARG A 363 -10.49 -8.14 6.71
C ARG A 363 -10.29 -9.48 7.42
N GLN A 364 -11.37 -10.18 7.76
CA GLN A 364 -11.30 -11.55 8.31
C GLN A 364 -10.58 -12.51 7.35
N LEU A 365 -10.87 -12.42 6.05
CA LEU A 365 -10.21 -13.21 5.00
C LEU A 365 -8.71 -12.89 4.88
N GLN A 366 -8.31 -11.63 5.10
CA GLN A 366 -6.89 -11.25 5.09
C GLN A 366 -6.12 -11.84 6.27
N GLU A 367 -6.74 -11.82 7.46
CA GLU A 367 -6.15 -12.27 8.72
C GLU A 367 -6.32 -13.78 8.97
N ILE A 368 -7.00 -14.49 8.07
CA ILE A 368 -7.36 -15.89 8.27
C ILE A 368 -6.12 -16.79 8.38
N GLN A 369 -6.14 -17.68 9.37
CA GLN A 369 -5.13 -18.72 9.56
C GLN A 369 -5.80 -20.07 9.82
N GLN A 370 -5.11 -21.14 9.43
CA GLN A 370 -5.51 -22.50 9.72
C GLN A 370 -5.31 -22.79 11.22
N ASN A 371 -6.34 -23.32 11.88
CA ASN A 371 -6.23 -23.71 13.28
C ASN A 371 -5.38 -24.99 13.44
N THR A 372 -4.83 -25.23 14.64
CA THR A 372 -3.95 -26.38 14.90
C THR A 372 -4.63 -27.74 14.76
N GLU A 373 -5.95 -27.80 14.99
CA GLU A 373 -6.75 -29.03 14.93
C GLU A 373 -7.58 -29.15 13.65
N GLU A 374 -7.57 -28.11 12.82
CA GLU A 374 -8.38 -28.01 11.60
C GLU A 374 -7.68 -28.68 10.42
N THR A 375 -8.41 -29.55 9.74
CA THR A 375 -7.91 -30.22 8.52
C THR A 375 -7.75 -29.20 7.38
N ILE A 376 -7.00 -29.59 6.35
CA ILE A 376 -6.74 -28.70 5.21
C ILE A 376 -8.05 -28.45 4.44
N GLU A 377 -8.91 -29.46 4.39
CA GLU A 377 -10.20 -29.46 3.73
C GLU A 377 -11.20 -28.55 4.45
N GLU A 378 -11.33 -28.68 5.76
CA GLU A 378 -12.17 -27.79 6.57
C GLU A 378 -11.70 -26.34 6.47
N PHE A 379 -10.37 -26.12 6.43
CA PHE A 379 -9.80 -24.80 6.24
C PHE A 379 -10.13 -24.22 4.85
N ALA A 380 -10.04 -25.03 3.79
CA ALA A 380 -10.37 -24.62 2.44
C ALA A 380 -11.86 -24.26 2.32
N GLU A 381 -12.76 -25.09 2.85
CA GLU A 381 -14.21 -24.84 2.87
C GLU A 381 -14.52 -23.52 3.58
N ARG A 382 -13.93 -23.29 4.76
CA ARG A 382 -14.10 -22.04 5.51
C ARG A 382 -13.64 -20.80 4.73
N ILE A 383 -12.55 -20.90 3.97
CA ILE A 383 -12.06 -19.79 3.14
C ILE A 383 -12.97 -19.56 1.94
N GLU A 384 -13.49 -20.62 1.32
CA GLU A 384 -14.40 -20.52 0.19
C GLU A 384 -15.73 -19.84 0.59
N GLU A 385 -16.28 -20.20 1.74
CA GLU A 385 -17.46 -19.55 2.32
C GLU A 385 -17.21 -18.06 2.57
N LEU A 386 -16.11 -17.73 3.28
CA LEU A 386 -15.71 -16.35 3.57
C LEU A 386 -15.47 -15.54 2.30
N SER A 387 -14.84 -16.12 1.27
CA SER A 387 -14.57 -15.46 0.00
C SER A 387 -15.85 -15.16 -0.78
N THR A 388 -16.78 -16.12 -0.81
CA THR A 388 -18.11 -15.96 -1.42
C THR A 388 -18.92 -14.86 -0.75
N GLU A 389 -18.78 -14.72 0.57
CA GLU A 389 -19.48 -13.68 1.32
C GLU A 389 -18.80 -12.30 1.23
N ALA A 390 -17.46 -12.26 1.16
CA ALA A 390 -16.67 -11.04 1.02
C ALA A 390 -16.85 -10.37 -0.36
N TYR A 391 -17.11 -11.17 -1.40
CA TYR A 391 -17.12 -10.76 -2.80
C TYR A 391 -18.33 -11.33 -3.58
N PRO A 392 -19.56 -10.96 -3.22
CA PRO A 392 -20.77 -11.50 -3.85
C PRO A 392 -20.91 -11.13 -5.33
N ASP A 393 -20.44 -9.95 -5.74
CA ASP A 393 -20.56 -9.42 -7.11
C ASP A 393 -19.32 -9.68 -7.98
N THR A 394 -18.34 -10.44 -7.49
CA THR A 394 -17.07 -10.67 -8.19
C THR A 394 -17.10 -11.95 -9.03
N PRO A 395 -16.63 -11.93 -10.29
CA PRO A 395 -16.56 -13.13 -11.12
C PRO A 395 -15.76 -14.26 -10.46
N ASP A 396 -16.19 -15.50 -10.68
CA ASP A 396 -15.65 -16.70 -10.02
C ASP A 396 -14.13 -16.84 -10.20
N PHE A 397 -13.58 -16.52 -11.37
CA PHE A 397 -12.14 -16.63 -11.60
C PHE A 397 -11.33 -15.65 -10.73
N PHE A 398 -11.80 -14.41 -10.56
CA PHE A 398 -11.14 -13.42 -9.70
C PHE A 398 -11.29 -13.80 -8.23
N ARG A 399 -12.47 -14.30 -7.84
CA ARG A 399 -12.72 -14.79 -6.49
C ARG A 399 -11.78 -15.95 -6.16
N ASN A 400 -11.63 -16.92 -7.07
CA ASN A 400 -10.70 -18.05 -6.91
C ASN A 400 -9.26 -17.61 -6.69
N THR A 401 -8.74 -16.62 -7.43
CA THR A 401 -7.40 -16.09 -7.19
C THR A 401 -7.23 -15.55 -5.77
N ILE A 402 -8.21 -14.82 -5.27
CA ILE A 402 -8.19 -14.26 -3.90
C ILE A 402 -8.30 -15.38 -2.86
N THR A 403 -9.19 -16.36 -3.09
CA THR A 403 -9.39 -17.54 -2.24
C THR A 403 -8.11 -18.37 -2.12
N ILE A 404 -7.43 -18.64 -3.24
CA ILE A 404 -6.19 -19.41 -3.30
C ILE A 404 -5.06 -18.68 -2.55
N ASP A 405 -4.91 -17.37 -2.78
CA ASP A 405 -3.91 -16.57 -2.08
C ASP A 405 -4.15 -16.56 -0.56
N ALA A 406 -5.41 -16.38 -0.13
CA ALA A 406 -5.79 -16.45 1.27
C ALA A 406 -5.52 -17.84 1.88
N PHE A 407 -5.85 -18.90 1.15
CA PHE A 407 -5.59 -20.28 1.55
C PHE A 407 -4.10 -20.55 1.75
N LEU A 408 -3.27 -20.28 0.75
CA LEU A 408 -1.82 -20.53 0.83
C LEU A 408 -1.14 -19.65 1.89
N ARG A 409 -1.56 -18.40 2.03
CA ARG A 409 -1.08 -17.50 3.09
C ARG A 409 -1.44 -18.02 4.49
N GLY A 410 -2.66 -18.51 4.68
CA GLY A 410 -3.17 -18.94 5.99
C GLY A 410 -2.75 -20.35 6.44
N CYS A 411 -2.25 -21.19 5.52
CA CYS A 411 -1.83 -22.57 5.82
C CYS A 411 -0.70 -22.66 6.87
N THR A 412 -0.75 -23.68 7.72
CA THR A 412 0.30 -23.95 8.73
C THR A 412 1.64 -24.35 8.09
N GLU A 413 1.61 -25.26 7.11
CA GLU A 413 2.79 -25.79 6.42
C GLU A 413 3.29 -24.85 5.31
N LYS A 414 3.99 -23.78 5.69
CA LYS A 414 4.47 -22.72 4.76
C LYS A 414 5.32 -23.24 3.60
N ARG A 415 6.14 -24.28 3.82
CA ARG A 415 6.99 -24.86 2.74
C ARG A 415 6.14 -25.54 1.68
N ALA A 416 5.13 -26.30 2.09
CA ALA A 416 4.21 -26.93 1.15
C ALA A 416 3.35 -25.89 0.41
N ALA A 417 2.98 -24.81 1.10
CA ALA A 417 2.26 -23.69 0.48
C ALA A 417 3.09 -22.99 -0.60
N LEU A 418 4.39 -22.75 -0.38
CA LEU A 418 5.28 -22.18 -1.40
C LEU A 418 5.40 -23.08 -2.64
N VAL A 419 5.61 -24.38 -2.46
CA VAL A 419 5.66 -25.34 -3.58
C VAL A 419 4.34 -25.39 -4.35
N THR A 420 3.22 -25.20 -3.64
CA THR A 420 1.90 -25.13 -4.25
C THR A 420 1.72 -23.84 -5.04
N LEU A 421 2.20 -22.72 -4.52
CA LEU A 421 2.18 -21.42 -5.20
C LEU A 421 2.98 -21.47 -6.51
N ASP A 422 4.16 -22.10 -6.50
CA ASP A 422 5.01 -22.27 -7.69
C ASP A 422 4.34 -23.09 -8.81
N LYS A 423 3.35 -23.93 -8.46
CA LYS A 423 2.56 -24.71 -9.43
C LYS A 423 1.42 -23.92 -10.06
N ASP A 424 1.16 -22.69 -9.62
CA ASP A 424 0.15 -21.79 -10.17
C ASP A 424 -1.25 -22.41 -10.28
N PRO A 425 -1.86 -22.87 -9.16
CA PRO A 425 -3.19 -23.46 -9.16
C PRO A 425 -4.24 -22.45 -9.61
N LYS A 426 -5.24 -22.91 -10.40
CA LYS A 426 -6.33 -22.06 -10.91
C LYS A 426 -7.63 -22.21 -10.13
N THR A 427 -7.74 -23.28 -9.35
CA THR A 427 -8.88 -23.55 -8.48
C THR A 427 -8.43 -23.86 -7.06
N LEU A 428 -9.31 -23.64 -6.09
CA LEU A 428 -9.05 -23.99 -4.69
C LEU A 428 -8.81 -25.50 -4.55
N ASP A 429 -9.56 -26.32 -5.28
CA ASP A 429 -9.40 -27.77 -5.30
C ASP A 429 -8.00 -28.21 -5.77
N GLU A 430 -7.48 -27.60 -6.84
CA GLU A 430 -6.12 -27.85 -7.30
C GLU A 430 -5.09 -27.45 -6.23
N ALA A 431 -5.27 -26.29 -5.61
CA ALA A 431 -4.38 -25.84 -4.53
C ALA A 431 -4.38 -26.82 -3.34
N VAL A 432 -5.56 -27.32 -2.93
CA VAL A 432 -5.68 -28.33 -1.87
C VAL A 432 -4.97 -29.63 -2.26
N GLN A 433 -5.16 -30.11 -3.49
CA GLN A 433 -4.50 -31.34 -3.96
C GLN A 433 -2.97 -31.20 -4.01
N TYR A 434 -2.46 -30.08 -4.54
CA TYR A 434 -1.04 -29.81 -4.62
C TYR A 434 -0.42 -29.65 -3.23
N LEU A 435 -1.10 -28.96 -2.32
CA LEU A 435 -0.64 -28.79 -0.94
C LEU A 435 -0.55 -30.13 -0.21
N LYS A 436 -1.59 -30.96 -0.29
CA LYS A 436 -1.57 -32.33 0.27
C LYS A 436 -0.43 -33.17 -0.31
N GLY A 437 -0.23 -33.12 -1.61
CA GLY A 437 0.87 -33.79 -2.28
C GLY A 437 2.22 -33.31 -1.77
N ALA A 438 2.41 -31.99 -1.64
CA ALA A 438 3.63 -31.39 -1.13
C ALA A 438 3.91 -31.76 0.34
N ILE A 439 2.89 -31.74 1.21
CA ILE A 439 2.99 -32.18 2.62
C ILE A 439 3.38 -33.66 2.69
N THR A 440 2.73 -34.50 1.87
CA THR A 440 3.01 -35.95 1.84
C THR A 440 4.44 -36.20 1.37
N ASN A 441 4.87 -35.57 0.29
CA ASN A 441 6.23 -35.67 -0.23
C ASN A 441 7.26 -35.16 0.77
N GLN A 442 6.97 -34.06 1.46
CA GLN A 442 7.83 -33.53 2.51
C GLN A 442 7.97 -34.51 3.68
N LYS A 443 6.87 -35.11 4.13
CA LYS A 443 6.89 -36.15 5.18
C LYS A 443 7.67 -37.40 4.75
N LEU A 444 7.53 -37.82 3.49
CA LEU A 444 8.23 -38.99 2.93
C LEU A 444 9.74 -38.75 2.75
N ILE A 445 10.13 -37.60 2.20
CA ILE A 445 11.51 -37.28 1.84
C ILE A 445 12.31 -36.80 3.06
N MET A 446 11.71 -35.99 3.93
CA MET A 446 12.43 -35.35 5.05
C MET A 446 12.33 -36.14 6.36
N GLY A 447 11.48 -37.17 6.43
CA GLY A 447 11.18 -37.90 7.66
C GLY A 447 10.39 -37.06 8.67
N SER A 448 9.67 -37.72 9.59
CA SER A 448 8.95 -37.03 10.67
C SER A 448 9.94 -36.21 11.51
N LYS A 449 9.67 -34.90 11.70
CA LYS A 449 10.48 -33.99 12.53
C LYS A 449 10.75 -34.66 13.88
N ARG A 450 12.03 -34.83 14.25
CA ARG A 450 12.41 -35.03 15.65
C ARG A 450 12.19 -33.71 16.37
N ASP A 451 11.44 -33.72 17.46
CA ASP A 451 11.29 -32.57 18.34
C ASP A 451 12.67 -32.10 18.81
N VAL A 452 13.10 -30.94 18.32
CA VAL A 452 14.31 -30.29 18.79
C VAL A 452 13.97 -29.65 20.13
N ARG A 453 14.44 -30.28 21.22
CA ARG A 453 14.34 -29.70 22.56
C ARG A 453 14.96 -28.31 22.56
N ARG A 454 14.16 -27.31 22.94
CA ARG A 454 14.58 -25.93 23.14
C ARG A 454 15.56 -25.90 24.32
N VAL A 455 16.83 -25.58 24.07
CA VAL A 455 17.81 -25.31 25.13
C VAL A 455 17.67 -23.83 25.50
N THR A 456 17.19 -23.55 26.70
CA THR A 456 17.27 -22.23 27.32
C THR A 456 18.64 -22.10 27.96
N PHE A 457 19.43 -21.10 27.55
CA PHE A 457 20.63 -20.71 28.26
C PHE A 457 20.23 -19.69 29.33
N GLU A 458 20.46 -20.03 30.61
CA GLU A 458 20.42 -19.06 31.70
C GLU A 458 21.75 -18.30 31.68
N GLU A 459 21.71 -17.02 31.31
CA GLU A 459 22.82 -16.08 31.52
C GLU A 459 22.84 -15.71 33.01
N GLY A 460 23.81 -16.26 33.74
CA GLY A 460 24.04 -15.96 35.14
C GLY A 460 24.79 -14.65 35.33
N ASP A 461 24.07 -13.55 35.45
CA ASP A 461 24.58 -12.30 36.04
C ASP A 461 24.47 -12.39 37.56
N ASN A 462 25.55 -12.78 38.25
CA ASN A 462 25.70 -12.50 39.68
C ASN A 462 27.16 -12.61 40.17
N LEU A 463 27.97 -11.61 39.85
CA LEU A 463 29.20 -11.32 40.59
C LEU A 463 29.36 -9.79 40.67
N ASN A 464 28.83 -9.18 41.73
CA ASN A 464 29.38 -7.99 42.40
C ASN A 464 28.46 -7.51 43.52
N ALA A 465 28.58 -8.09 44.72
CA ALA A 465 28.22 -7.43 45.98
C ALA A 465 28.69 -8.25 47.19
N GLU A 466 29.99 -8.28 47.48
CA GLU A 466 30.47 -8.58 48.84
C GLU A 466 31.90 -8.07 49.05
N VAL A 467 32.03 -6.74 49.11
CA VAL A 467 33.16 -6.09 49.81
C VAL A 467 32.55 -5.12 50.79
N THR A 468 32.38 -5.56 52.04
CA THR A 468 32.47 -4.75 53.26
C THR A 468 32.26 -5.66 54.47
N SER A 469 33.04 -5.42 55.53
CA SER A 469 33.00 -6.09 56.84
C SER A 469 33.81 -7.38 56.96
N LYS A 470 35.11 -7.22 57.22
CA LYS A 470 35.76 -7.69 58.47
C LYS A 470 37.26 -7.37 58.46
N PHE A 471 37.59 -6.21 59.05
CA PHE A 471 38.87 -6.00 59.73
C PHE A 471 38.54 -5.68 61.19
N SER A 472 38.73 -6.66 62.06
CA SER A 472 39.11 -6.55 63.47
C SER A 472 39.65 -7.91 63.89
#